data_AF-A0A7K5J2G9-F1
#
_entry.id   AF-A0A7K5J2G9-F1
#
_cell.length_a   1.000
_cell.length_b   1.000
_cell.length_c   1.000
_cell.angle_alpha   90.00
_cell.angle_beta   90.00
_cell.angle_gamma   90.00
#
_symmetry.space_group_name_H-M   'P 1'
#
loop_
_entity.id
_entity.type
_entity.pdbx_description
1 polymer ?
#
loop_
_entity_poly.entity_id
_entity_poly.type
_entity_poly.pdbx_seq_one_letter_code
_entity_poly.pdbx_strand_id
1 'polypeptide(L)' 'SRAKILGMLLGSSCCHHPCIDKCFDPRDVCVSVKDGKATVSAEHKDECNTGLSKSCSYRRYTKEFSLPPGEEEVTYS' A
#
# COMPACT_ATOMS: atom_id res chain seq x y z
N SER A 1 -37.88 27.72 -1.78
CA SER A 1 -37.84 26.30 -2.18
C SER A 1 -36.87 25.56 -1.27
N ARG A 2 -37.35 24.57 -0.51
CA ARG A 2 -36.58 23.76 0.46
C ARG A 2 -36.10 22.47 -0.21
N ALA A 3 -34.97 21.94 0.27
CA ALA A 3 -34.24 20.74 -0.18
C ALA A 3 -33.25 21.04 -1.33
N LYS A 4 -31.94 20.75 -1.23
CA LYS A 4 -31.29 19.62 -0.57
C LYS A 4 -29.92 20.05 -0.04
N ILE A 5 -29.82 20.26 1.28
CA ILE A 5 -28.59 20.10 2.04
C ILE A 5 -28.64 18.68 2.59
N LEU A 6 -27.49 18.01 2.63
CA LEU A 6 -27.22 16.75 3.34
C LEU A 6 -27.51 15.43 2.58
N GLY A 7 -26.42 14.72 2.30
CA GLY A 7 -26.36 13.37 1.76
C GLY A 7 -25.08 13.28 0.93
N MET A 8 -23.95 12.77 1.40
CA MET A 8 -23.78 11.56 2.21
C MET A 8 -22.49 11.69 3.04
N LEU A 9 -22.64 11.79 4.36
CA LEU A 9 -21.67 11.25 5.31
C LEU A 9 -21.98 9.75 5.46
N LEU A 10 -20.98 8.97 5.90
CA LEU A 10 -20.98 7.52 6.20
C LEU A 10 -20.62 6.63 4.98
N GLY A 11 -19.47 5.97 4.93
CA GLY A 11 -18.38 5.89 5.89
C GLY A 11 -17.24 5.03 5.35
N SER A 12 -16.03 5.38 5.76
CA SER A 12 -15.00 4.40 6.10
C SER A 12 -13.97 5.19 6.90
N SER A 13 -13.96 4.96 8.21
CA SER A 13 -12.98 5.53 9.11
C SER A 13 -11.63 4.87 8.85
N CYS A 14 -10.96 5.30 7.78
CA CYS A 14 -9.52 5.11 7.64
C CYS A 14 -8.86 6.14 8.56
N CYS A 15 -8.71 5.73 9.82
CA CYS A 15 -7.72 6.13 10.81
C CYS A 15 -7.00 7.45 10.54
N HIS A 16 -7.20 8.41 11.45
CA HIS A 16 -6.55 9.72 11.59
C HIS A 16 -5.03 9.73 11.31
N HIS A 17 -4.65 9.77 10.04
CA HIS A 17 -3.41 10.33 9.49
C HIS A 17 -3.79 10.84 8.10
N PRO A 18 -3.33 12.02 7.65
CA PRO A 18 -3.58 12.46 6.29
C PRO A 18 -2.97 11.43 5.34
N CYS A 19 -3.81 10.63 4.68
CA CYS A 19 -3.43 9.77 3.56
C CYS A 19 -3.11 10.66 2.34
N ILE A 20 -2.09 11.50 2.49
CA ILE A 20 -1.47 12.28 1.41
C ILE A 20 -0.21 11.56 0.91
N ASP A 21 0.16 10.40 1.47
CA ASP A 21 1.04 9.47 0.79
C ASP A 21 0.21 8.56 -0.11
N LYS A 22 0.46 8.68 -1.41
CA LYS A 22 -0.15 7.82 -2.43
C LYS A 22 0.16 6.36 -2.10
N CYS A 23 -0.83 5.68 -1.53
CA CYS A 23 -0.76 4.26 -1.24
C CYS A 23 -0.59 3.50 -2.56
N PHE A 24 0.25 2.47 -2.54
CA PHE A 24 0.35 1.53 -3.65
C PHE A 24 -0.93 0.67 -3.71
N ASP A 25 -1.35 0.29 -4.92
CA ASP A 25 -2.36 -0.76 -5.06
C ASP A 25 -1.79 -2.05 -4.45
N PRO A 26 -2.56 -2.82 -3.67
CA PRO A 26 -2.07 -4.09 -3.12
C PRO A 26 -1.50 -5.05 -4.17
N ARG A 27 -1.95 -4.96 -5.42
CA ARG A 27 -1.43 -5.76 -6.54
C ARG A 27 -0.02 -5.36 -6.97
N ASP A 28 0.37 -4.12 -6.71
CA ASP A 28 1.70 -3.58 -6.99
C ASP A 28 2.69 -3.85 -5.84
N VAL A 29 2.22 -4.41 -4.72
CA VAL A 29 3.03 -4.74 -3.55
C VAL A 29 3.48 -6.20 -3.60
N CYS A 30 4.78 -6.41 -3.52
CA CYS A 30 5.41 -7.73 -3.48
C CYS A 30 6.15 -7.92 -2.15
N VAL A 31 5.89 -9.06 -1.49
CA VAL A 31 6.61 -9.51 -0.30
C VAL A 31 7.40 -10.76 -0.63
N SER A 32 8.68 -10.77 -0.28
CA SER A 32 9.53 -11.96 -0.40
C SER A 32 10.27 -12.23 0.90
N VAL A 33 10.50 -13.50 1.20
CA VAL A 33 11.33 -13.93 2.34
C VAL A 33 12.50 -14.73 1.80
N LYS A 34 13.70 -14.30 2.16
CA LYS A 34 14.94 -14.96 1.75
C LYS A 34 16.01 -14.72 2.80
N ASP A 35 16.80 -15.74 3.11
CA ASP A 35 17.99 -15.62 3.98
C ASP A 35 17.68 -14.97 5.35
N GLY A 36 16.53 -15.32 5.97
CA GLY A 36 16.10 -14.75 7.25
C GLY A 36 15.67 -13.28 7.19
N LYS A 37 15.38 -12.76 6.00
CA LYS A 37 14.94 -11.37 5.77
C LYS A 37 13.63 -11.35 5.00
N ALA A 38 12.71 -10.51 5.44
CA ALA A 38 11.51 -10.16 4.70
C ALA A 38 11.74 -8.84 3.95
N THR A 39 11.52 -8.85 2.64
CA THR A 39 11.56 -7.65 1.79
C THR A 39 10.16 -7.31 1.33
N VAL A 40 9.73 -6.08 1.61
CA VAL A 40 8.51 -5.49 1.06
C VAL A 40 8.91 -4.52 -0.03
N SER A 41 8.37 -4.68 -1.22
CA SER A 41 8.61 -3.80 -2.36
C SER A 41 7.30 -3.42 -3.02
N ALA A 42 7.24 -2.23 -3.60
CA ALA A 42 6.11 -1.81 -4.41
C ALA A 42 6.57 -0.94 -5.57
N GLU A 43 5.96 -1.11 -6.74
CA GLU A 43 6.30 -0.38 -7.95
C GLU A 43 5.04 -0.01 -8.71
N HIS A 44 4.84 1.29 -8.98
CA HIS A 44 3.68 1.76 -9.72
C HIS A 44 4.07 2.80 -10.77
N LYS A 45 3.47 2.68 -11.96
CA LYS A 45 3.61 3.64 -13.05
C LYS A 45 2.23 4.24 -13.35
N ASP A 46 2.06 5.51 -13.01
CA ASP A 46 0.89 6.29 -13.40
C ASP A 46 1.10 6.85 -14.82
N GLU A 47 0.22 6.46 -15.74
CA GLU A 47 0.11 7.10 -17.04
C GLU A 47 -1.15 7.97 -17.04
N CYS A 48 -0.98 9.29 -16.92
CA CYS A 48 -2.10 10.23 -16.94
C CYS A 48 -2.19 10.86 -18.33
N ASN A 49 -3.32 10.64 -19.00
CA ASN A 49 -3.62 11.20 -20.32
C ASN A 49 -4.81 12.15 -20.19
N THR A 50 -4.56 13.34 -19.63
CA THR A 50 -5.49 14.46 -19.76
C THR A 50 -5.32 15.00 -21.18
N GLY A 51 -6.40 15.22 -21.93
CA GLY A 51 -6.39 15.52 -23.38
C GLY A 51 -5.53 16.70 -23.88
N LEU A 52 -4.79 17.38 -23.00
CA LEU A 52 -3.81 18.43 -23.29
C LEU A 52 -2.33 18.01 -23.04
N SER A 53 -2.07 16.95 -22.25
CA SER A 53 -0.70 16.52 -21.89
C SER A 53 -0.66 15.06 -21.42
N LYS A 54 0.35 14.31 -21.89
CA LYS A 54 0.71 13.00 -21.34
C LYS A 54 1.75 13.17 -20.24
N SER A 55 1.40 12.82 -19.00
CA SER A 55 2.35 12.76 -17.89
C SER A 55 2.55 11.31 -17.47
N CYS A 56 3.81 10.88 -17.37
CA CYS A 56 4.18 9.60 -16.82
C CYS A 56 4.85 9.85 -15.46
N SER A 57 4.33 9.28 -14.38
CA SER A 57 5.01 9.28 -13.08
C SER A 57 5.26 7.85 -12.61
N TYR A 58 6.45 7.61 -12.08
CA TYR A 58 6.86 6.30 -11.59
C TYR A 58 7.24 6.43 -10.11
N ARG A 59 6.80 5.47 -9.30
CA ARG A 59 7.09 5.42 -7.86
C ARG A 59 7.52 4.02 -7.49
N ARG A 60 8.53 3.95 -6.63
CA ARG A 60 9.03 2.69 -6.08
C ARG A 60 9.28 2.81 -4.58
N TYR A 61 8.98 1.74 -3.88
CA TYR A 61 9.28 1.55 -2.47
C TYR A 61 9.98 0.21 -2.27
N THR A 62 10.99 0.15 -1.41
CA THR A 62 11.60 -1.09 -0.95
C THR A 62 12.01 -0.94 0.51
N LYS A 63 11.65 -1.90 1.35
CA LYS A 63 12.11 -1.97 2.73
C LYS A 63 12.36 -3.42 3.15
N GLU A 64 13.46 -3.63 3.85
CA GLU A 64 13.88 -4.94 4.36
C GLU A 64 13.71 -4.99 5.88
N PHE A 65 13.35 -6.17 6.38
CA PHE A 65 13.18 -6.49 7.78
C PHE A 65 13.92 -7.78 8.09
N SER A 66 14.77 -7.76 9.11
CA SER A 66 15.37 -8.99 9.65
C SER A 66 14.29 -9.77 10.40
N LEU A 67 14.16 -11.04 10.10
CA LEU A 67 13.28 -11.94 10.83
C LEU A 67 14.04 -12.53 12.03
N PRO A 68 13.35 -12.80 13.15
CA PRO A 68 13.93 -13.61 14.20
C PRO A 68 14.25 -15.02 13.66
N PRO A 69 15.19 -15.75 14.29
CA PRO A 69 15.40 -17.16 13.97
C PRO A 69 14.09 -17.94 14.13
N GLY A 70 13.79 -18.82 13.17
CA GLY A 70 12.59 -19.66 13.22
C GLY A 70 12.61 -20.58 14.44
N GLU A 71 11.43 -20.87 14.98
CA GLU A 71 11.27 -21.86 16.05
C GLU A 71 11.71 -23.23 15.53
N GLU A 72 12.67 -23.86 16.21
CA GLU A 72 13.04 -25.25 15.93
C GLU A 72 11.83 -26.14 16.25
N GLU A 73 11.51 -27.09 15.37
CA GLU A 73 10.41 -28.04 15.59
C GLU A 73 10.71 -28.88 16.84
N VAL A 74 10.20 -28.44 17.99
CA VAL A 74 10.30 -29.18 19.24
C VAL A 74 9.28 -30.31 19.21
N THR A 75 9.72 -31.49 18.79
CA THR A 75 8.99 -32.74 19.02
C THR A 75 8.95 -33.02 20.53
N TYR A 76 7.77 -32.94 21.12
CA TYR A 76 7.52 -33.43 22.47
C TYR A 76 7.45 -34.96 22.46
N SER A 77 8.24 -35.61 23.32
CA SER A 77 8.26 -37.07 23.55
C SER A 77 7.25 -37.49 24.61
#